data_AF-A0A8R1WGP8-F1
#
_entry.id   AF-A0A8R1WGP8-F1
#
_cell.length_a   1.000
_cell.length_b   1.000
_cell.length_c   1.000
_cell.angle_alpha   90.00
_cell.angle_beta   90.00
_cell.angle_gamma   90.00
#
_symmetry.space_group_name_H-M   'P 1'
#
loop_
_entity.id
_entity.type
_entity.pdbx_description
1 polymer ?
#
loop_
_entity_poly.entity_id
_entity_poly.type
_entity_poly.pdbx_seq_one_letter_code
_entity_poly.pdbx_strand_id
1 'polypeptide(L)'
;MFRLPYYVFTFVILKYVSGYSQLCGNKTEKTLSCTKEIIGDWDHADYDLCQMEVYPQNSPECGTMTFGPVVANSGIGGVTLKPHIITVTHNEQTRPMRINKTVLNITFSNIKWTTMKFRFQDKYRDLKNHCLNIVISKDLTIDDQSVLYYDCYWPMVEDAALQSHMLDFEAANDWSVYRGQFYFNVPSAAMLSESVTEEDWKPFVYVEIFPSKMRLHVMPPPPHLRITGYRIRVVKECDKGGSCEVSSTTVDPANAQTELTYDYNFIGDNGLYSFVVVPLHAKCLNGIGCRNVESQKIRINSPESLNICIASVTALIVTSLFAYYIALRVIRRYWCKDYKLALNDIPAPPKVLVVYPASSRLHAECVAALVQYLRAEYGLDVLYDGDVAGTPHGDPFLWAEEAFRTATHVLYAAGPPEHVHLYPNIYDKPILSAHKDVDALLLSFLRASRASRRPKHVLNVRFEHSGAALPPETRADRTFVLLQDWHKLVAYLSKNLLPKRHIMRTERGRDLIEKLTRAKELLRVKSDEAIEKCEKNAFEKKILL
;
A
#
# COMPACT_ATOMS: atom_id res chain seq x y z
N MET A 1 8.19 -68.75 47.63
CA MET A 1 9.28 -67.75 47.69
C MET A 1 8.91 -66.63 46.74
N PHE A 2 8.02 -65.73 47.15
CA PHE A 2 7.54 -64.59 46.35
C PHE A 2 8.03 -63.32 47.03
N ARG A 3 8.87 -62.54 46.34
CA ARG A 3 9.28 -61.20 46.77
C ARG A 3 8.38 -60.19 46.05
N LEU A 4 7.56 -59.47 46.81
CA LEU A 4 6.92 -58.23 46.36
C LEU A 4 8.00 -57.14 46.17
N PRO A 5 7.92 -56.30 45.13
CA PRO A 5 8.66 -55.05 45.10
C PRO A 5 7.94 -54.00 45.94
N TYR A 6 8.63 -53.52 46.96
CA TYR A 6 8.26 -52.30 47.70
C TYR A 6 8.48 -51.09 46.79
N TYR A 7 7.40 -50.45 46.35
CA TYR A 7 7.47 -49.10 45.80
C TYR A 7 7.54 -48.11 46.96
N VAL A 8 8.73 -47.58 47.21
CA VAL A 8 8.95 -46.44 48.12
C VAL A 8 8.46 -45.19 47.38
N PHE A 9 7.29 -44.68 47.76
CA PHE A 9 6.86 -43.34 47.39
C PHE A 9 7.70 -42.32 48.15
N THR A 10 8.74 -41.79 47.51
CA THR A 10 9.49 -40.65 48.02
C THR A 10 8.63 -39.40 47.83
N PHE A 11 7.91 -38.99 48.88
CA PHE A 11 7.36 -37.63 48.97
C PHE A 11 8.54 -36.66 49.06
N VAL A 12 8.88 -36.04 47.93
CA VAL A 12 9.89 -34.97 47.89
C VAL A 12 9.25 -33.70 48.47
N ILE A 13 9.47 -33.46 49.76
CA ILE A 13 9.21 -32.18 50.39
C ILE A 13 10.37 -31.25 50.01
N LEU A 14 10.18 -30.44 48.97
CA LEU A 14 11.11 -29.35 48.66
C LEU A 14 11.08 -28.31 49.78
N LYS A 15 12.26 -27.82 50.17
CA LYS A 15 12.44 -26.84 51.23
C LYS A 15 11.79 -25.51 50.85
N TYR A 16 10.62 -25.23 51.43
CA TYR A 16 10.02 -23.92 51.40
C TYR A 16 10.73 -23.01 52.41
N VAL A 17 11.40 -21.97 51.93
CA VAL A 17 11.76 -20.83 52.79
C VAL A 17 10.51 -20.00 52.95
N SER A 18 10.03 -19.92 54.19
CA SER A 18 8.92 -19.07 54.62
C SER A 18 9.27 -17.60 54.39
N GLY A 19 8.99 -17.10 53.19
CA GLY A 19 9.04 -15.68 52.85
C GLY A 19 7.66 -15.04 53.04
N TYR A 20 7.55 -14.15 54.02
CA TYR A 20 6.46 -13.17 54.07
C TYR A 20 6.67 -12.18 52.93
N SER A 21 5.89 -12.23 51.85
CA SER A 21 5.95 -11.16 50.85
C SER A 21 4.76 -11.08 49.90
N GLN A 22 4.18 -9.88 49.86
CA GLN A 22 3.18 -9.37 48.94
C GLN A 22 3.82 -9.06 47.58
N LEU A 23 3.69 -9.99 46.65
CA LEU A 23 3.58 -9.66 45.22
C LEU A 23 2.77 -10.74 44.52
N CYS A 24 2.90 -12.02 44.89
CA CYS A 24 3.98 -12.97 44.55
C CYS A 24 5.47 -12.57 44.71
N GLY A 25 5.90 -12.27 45.94
CA GLY A 25 7.26 -12.51 46.45
C GLY A 25 8.43 -11.58 46.04
N ASN A 26 9.03 -10.92 47.04
CA ASN A 26 10.32 -10.22 46.95
C ASN A 26 11.45 -11.27 46.98
N LYS A 27 11.87 -11.75 45.80
CA LYS A 27 13.01 -12.65 45.69
C LYS A 27 14.30 -11.83 45.76
N THR A 28 15.26 -12.29 46.57
CA THR A 28 16.61 -11.73 46.64
C THR A 28 17.43 -12.02 45.39
N GLU A 29 17.09 -13.09 44.67
CA GLU A 29 17.70 -13.45 43.38
C GLU A 29 16.86 -12.91 42.23
N LYS A 30 17.48 -12.05 41.41
CA LYS A 30 16.87 -11.41 40.24
C LYS A 30 16.67 -12.40 39.08
N THR A 31 17.46 -13.47 39.03
CA THR A 31 17.47 -14.46 37.96
C THR A 31 17.49 -15.86 38.55
N LEU A 32 16.62 -16.74 38.05
CA LEU A 32 16.48 -18.13 38.45
C LEU A 32 16.66 -19.02 37.22
N SER A 33 17.24 -20.20 37.39
CA SER A 33 17.29 -21.21 36.33
C SER A 33 15.95 -21.93 36.22
N CYS A 34 15.42 -22.05 35.01
CA CYS A 34 14.22 -22.84 34.68
C CYS A 34 14.54 -24.10 33.86
N THR A 35 15.82 -24.41 33.68
CA THR A 35 16.26 -25.49 32.79
C THR A 35 15.77 -26.85 33.25
N LYS A 36 15.76 -27.09 34.57
CA LYS A 36 15.35 -28.37 35.16
C LYS A 36 13.87 -28.68 34.97
N GLU A 37 13.02 -27.65 34.99
CA GLU A 37 11.58 -27.80 34.78
C GLU A 37 11.26 -28.20 33.34
N ILE A 38 12.04 -27.70 32.36
CA ILE A 38 11.84 -27.99 30.94
C ILE A 38 12.39 -29.39 30.56
N ILE A 39 13.55 -29.78 31.09
CA ILE A 39 14.23 -31.04 30.73
C ILE A 39 13.68 -32.23 31.53
N GLY A 40 13.24 -32.02 32.77
CA GLY A 40 12.75 -33.11 33.65
C GLY A 40 13.84 -34.00 34.25
N ASP A 41 15.12 -33.78 33.90
CA ASP A 41 16.29 -34.48 34.46
C ASP A 41 17.01 -33.61 35.49
N TRP A 42 17.08 -34.10 36.73
CA TRP A 42 17.57 -33.35 37.89
C TRP A 42 19.09 -33.46 38.08
N ASP A 43 19.74 -34.44 37.43
CA ASP A 43 21.12 -34.81 37.70
C ASP A 43 22.13 -34.23 36.69
N HIS A 44 21.71 -33.80 35.49
CA HIS A 44 22.62 -33.44 34.39
C HIS A 44 22.32 -32.12 33.63
N ALA A 45 21.45 -31.24 34.16
CA ALA A 45 21.12 -29.99 33.47
C ALA A 45 22.19 -28.89 33.68
N ASP A 46 22.77 -28.39 32.58
CA ASP A 46 23.53 -27.13 32.58
C ASP A 46 22.64 -25.98 33.08
N TYR A 47 23.09 -25.25 34.09
CA TYR A 47 22.25 -24.34 34.88
C TYR A 47 21.80 -23.06 34.13
N ASP A 48 22.19 -22.85 32.88
CA ASP A 48 21.99 -21.57 32.17
C ASP A 48 21.18 -21.65 30.85
N LEU A 49 20.64 -22.81 30.47
CA LEU A 49 19.90 -22.94 29.21
C LEU A 49 18.48 -22.34 29.23
N CYS A 50 17.90 -22.13 30.42
CA CYS A 50 16.66 -21.39 30.60
C CYS A 50 16.80 -20.48 31.82
N GLN A 51 16.54 -19.20 31.64
CA GLN A 51 16.63 -18.18 32.69
C GLN A 51 15.30 -17.46 32.86
N MET A 52 14.89 -17.31 34.11
CA MET A 52 13.71 -16.60 34.54
C MET A 52 14.13 -15.38 35.37
N GLU A 53 13.92 -14.20 34.82
CA GLU A 53 14.15 -12.93 35.51
C GLU A 53 12.86 -12.45 36.17
N VAL A 54 12.94 -12.15 37.46
CA VAL A 54 11.81 -11.66 38.25
C VAL A 54 12.03 -10.20 38.57
N TYR A 55 11.08 -9.36 38.17
CA TYR A 55 11.13 -7.92 38.42
C TYR A 55 10.20 -7.58 39.59
N PRO A 56 10.71 -6.89 40.63
CA PRO A 56 9.94 -6.59 41.83
C PRO A 56 8.81 -5.57 41.56
N GLN A 57 7.95 -5.41 42.55
CA GLN A 57 6.74 -4.61 42.48
C GLN A 57 7.10 -3.16 42.16
N ASN A 58 6.45 -2.57 41.17
CA ASN A 58 6.67 -1.17 40.78
C ASN A 58 8.11 -0.83 40.34
N SER A 59 8.90 -1.83 39.91
CA SER A 59 10.22 -1.56 39.34
C SER A 59 10.09 -0.74 38.03
N PRO A 60 11.00 0.21 37.76
CA PRO A 60 10.97 0.98 36.52
C PRO A 60 11.10 0.10 35.28
N GLU A 61 11.81 -1.02 35.37
CA GLU A 61 11.93 -2.01 34.31
C GLU A 61 10.58 -2.65 34.00
N CYS A 62 9.83 -3.07 35.03
CA CYS A 62 8.49 -3.64 34.84
C CYS A 62 7.51 -2.61 34.28
N GLY A 63 7.59 -1.35 34.74
CA GLY A 63 6.74 -0.25 34.25
C GLY A 63 7.02 0.14 32.79
N THR A 64 8.25 -0.05 32.31
CA THR A 64 8.65 0.26 30.92
C THR A 64 8.44 -0.91 29.95
N MET A 65 8.10 -2.11 30.44
CA MET A 65 7.75 -3.23 29.57
C MET A 65 6.49 -2.92 28.74
N THR A 66 6.65 -2.98 27.43
CA THR A 66 5.56 -2.77 26.48
C THR A 66 4.93 -4.10 26.10
N PHE A 67 3.63 -4.22 26.38
CA PHE A 67 2.79 -5.29 25.87
C PHE A 67 1.93 -4.63 24.79
N GLY A 68 2.28 -4.87 23.53
CA GLY A 68 1.57 -4.33 22.37
C GLY A 68 0.11 -4.79 22.31
N PRO A 69 -0.65 -4.40 21.27
CA PRO A 69 -2.03 -4.84 21.14
C PRO A 69 -2.13 -6.37 21.09
N VAL A 70 -3.24 -6.92 21.58
CA VAL A 70 -3.54 -8.35 21.49
C VAL A 70 -3.49 -8.79 20.03
N VAL A 71 -2.76 -9.87 19.75
CA VAL A 71 -2.68 -10.50 18.43
C VAL A 71 -3.11 -11.96 18.53
N ALA A 72 -3.28 -12.64 17.39
CA ALA A 72 -3.52 -14.09 17.43
C ALA A 72 -2.34 -14.76 18.15
N ASN A 73 -2.63 -15.63 19.12
CA ASN A 73 -1.65 -16.26 20.01
C ASN A 73 -1.63 -17.81 19.86
N SER A 74 -2.25 -18.35 18.81
CA SER A 74 -2.37 -19.80 18.58
C SER A 74 -1.04 -20.55 18.42
N GLY A 75 0.05 -19.82 18.18
CA GLY A 75 1.39 -20.36 17.97
C GLY A 75 2.23 -20.52 19.24
N ILE A 76 1.74 -20.18 20.44
CA ILE A 76 2.58 -20.16 21.66
C ILE A 76 2.63 -21.48 22.43
N GLY A 77 1.72 -22.42 22.14
CA GLY A 77 1.46 -23.56 23.01
C GLY A 77 0.23 -23.36 23.89
N GLY A 78 0.08 -24.17 24.93
CA GLY A 78 -1.00 -24.09 25.92
C GLY A 78 -0.59 -23.29 27.15
N VAL A 79 -1.43 -22.35 27.57
CA VAL A 79 -1.30 -21.62 28.84
C VAL A 79 -2.52 -21.93 29.70
N THR A 80 -2.30 -22.39 30.92
CA THR A 80 -3.40 -22.71 31.86
C THR A 80 -3.15 -22.06 33.22
N LEU A 81 -4.22 -21.55 33.82
CA LEU A 81 -4.21 -20.93 35.14
C LEU A 81 -4.91 -21.87 36.13
N LYS A 82 -4.15 -22.45 37.06
CA LYS A 82 -4.67 -23.42 38.03
C LYS A 82 -4.44 -22.96 39.47
N PRO A 83 -5.48 -22.54 40.19
CA PRO A 83 -5.37 -22.22 41.59
C PRO A 83 -5.29 -23.51 42.45
N HIS A 84 -4.51 -23.47 43.52
CA HIS A 84 -4.45 -24.52 44.53
C HIS A 84 -4.21 -23.92 45.92
N ILE A 85 -4.43 -24.73 46.97
CA ILE A 85 -4.20 -24.32 48.35
C ILE A 85 -2.86 -24.88 48.84
N ILE A 86 -2.11 -24.05 49.55
CA ILE A 86 -1.03 -24.51 50.42
C ILE A 86 -1.35 -24.17 51.89
N THR A 87 -1.01 -25.05 52.81
CA THR A 87 -1.13 -24.79 54.25
C THR A 87 0.21 -24.30 54.80
N VAL A 88 0.24 -23.08 55.32
CA VAL A 88 1.44 -22.47 55.90
C VAL A 88 1.26 -22.40 57.41
N THR A 89 2.28 -22.81 58.17
CA THR A 89 2.29 -22.67 59.64
C THR A 89 2.75 -21.26 60.00
N HIS A 90 1.85 -20.49 60.62
CA HIS A 90 2.15 -19.19 61.21
C HIS A 90 2.59 -19.37 62.66
N ASN A 91 3.87 -19.13 62.93
CA ASN A 91 4.41 -19.16 64.28
C ASN A 91 4.25 -17.78 64.94
N GLU A 92 3.09 -17.54 65.54
CA GLU A 92 3.01 -16.51 66.58
C GLU A 92 3.54 -17.07 67.90
N GLN A 93 4.22 -16.22 68.66
CA GLN A 93 5.09 -16.54 69.81
C GLN A 93 4.44 -17.36 70.95
N THR A 94 3.15 -17.69 70.88
CA THR A 94 2.47 -18.52 71.88
C THR A 94 1.62 -19.67 71.34
N ARG A 95 1.23 -19.72 70.04
CA ARG A 95 0.57 -20.88 69.41
C ARG A 95 0.80 -20.94 67.89
N PRO A 96 1.23 -22.08 67.32
CA PRO A 96 1.31 -22.24 65.87
C PRO A 96 -0.08 -22.36 65.26
N MET A 97 -0.45 -21.42 64.38
CA MET A 97 -1.71 -21.44 63.63
C MET A 97 -1.45 -21.93 62.21
N ARG A 98 -2.21 -22.93 61.73
CA ARG A 98 -2.15 -23.37 60.33
C ARG A 98 -3.11 -22.53 59.50
N ILE A 99 -2.61 -21.93 58.42
CA ILE A 99 -3.43 -21.06 57.57
C ILE A 99 -3.30 -21.47 56.11
N ASN A 100 -4.45 -21.61 55.45
CA ASN A 100 -4.54 -21.95 54.04
C ASN A 100 -4.36 -20.69 53.18
N LYS A 101 -3.45 -20.76 52.19
CA LYS A 101 -3.22 -19.70 51.20
C LYS A 101 -3.52 -20.19 49.80
N THR A 102 -4.14 -19.34 48.99
CA THR A 102 -4.33 -19.58 47.56
C THR A 102 -3.03 -19.28 46.81
N VAL A 103 -2.62 -20.21 45.96
CA VAL A 103 -1.52 -20.07 45.02
C VAL A 103 -2.08 -20.24 43.62
N LEU A 104 -1.72 -19.35 42.70
CA LEU A 104 -2.07 -19.47 41.30
C LEU A 104 -0.87 -20.06 40.55
N ASN A 105 -1.03 -21.27 40.05
CA ASN A 105 -0.06 -21.92 39.19
C ASN A 105 -0.34 -21.51 37.74
N ILE A 106 0.67 -20.94 37.06
CA ILE A 106 0.64 -20.73 35.62
C ILE A 106 1.44 -21.82 34.96
N THR A 107 0.80 -22.64 34.14
CA THR A 107 1.46 -23.74 33.44
C THR A 107 1.52 -23.44 31.94
N PHE A 108 2.72 -23.58 31.37
CA PHE A 108 3.02 -23.57 29.94
C PHE A 108 3.28 -24.99 29.47
N SER A 109 2.62 -25.38 28.39
CA SER A 109 2.73 -26.71 27.78
C SER A 109 2.93 -26.56 26.28
N ASN A 110 3.60 -27.52 25.64
CA ASN A 110 3.89 -27.47 24.20
C ASN A 110 4.52 -26.11 23.81
N ILE A 111 5.62 -25.77 24.48
CA ILE A 111 6.25 -24.44 24.41
C ILE A 111 6.90 -24.25 23.03
N LYS A 112 6.50 -23.19 22.31
CA LYS A 112 6.96 -22.87 20.93
C LYS A 112 7.68 -21.52 20.81
N TRP A 113 8.04 -20.94 21.95
CA TRP A 113 8.67 -19.62 22.06
C TRP A 113 10.02 -19.74 22.75
N THR A 114 10.93 -18.81 22.44
CA THR A 114 12.25 -18.71 23.08
C THR A 114 12.28 -17.62 24.13
N THR A 115 11.34 -16.67 24.07
CA THR A 115 11.20 -15.62 25.07
C THR A 115 9.75 -15.43 25.45
N MET A 116 9.48 -15.26 26.74
CA MET A 116 8.14 -14.99 27.24
C MET A 116 8.19 -13.97 28.36
N LYS A 117 7.45 -12.87 28.19
CA LYS A 117 7.27 -11.84 29.20
C LYS A 117 5.87 -11.93 29.78
N PHE A 118 5.75 -11.73 31.08
CA PHE A 118 4.48 -11.58 31.80
C PHE A 118 4.44 -10.27 32.54
N ARG A 119 3.23 -9.73 32.66
CA ARG A 119 2.93 -8.67 33.61
C ARG A 119 1.61 -8.94 34.29
N PHE A 120 1.65 -9.15 35.61
CA PHE A 120 0.46 -9.13 36.44
C PHE A 120 0.16 -7.70 36.85
N GLN A 121 -1.12 -7.34 36.79
CA GLN A 121 -1.63 -6.05 37.21
C GLN A 121 -2.81 -6.23 38.17
N ASP A 122 -2.77 -5.52 39.29
CA ASP A 122 -3.95 -5.28 40.13
C ASP A 122 -4.61 -3.97 39.67
N LYS A 123 -5.82 -4.07 39.10
CA LYS A 123 -6.53 -2.90 38.55
C LYS A 123 -7.10 -1.95 39.61
N TYR A 124 -7.26 -2.39 40.86
CA TYR A 124 -7.99 -1.65 41.89
C TYR A 124 -7.08 -1.07 42.98
N ARG A 125 -5.94 -1.72 43.27
CA ARG A 125 -4.99 -1.28 44.31
C ARG A 125 -3.65 -0.90 43.68
N ASP A 126 -3.47 0.40 43.44
CA ASP A 126 -2.18 1.06 43.17
C ASP A 126 -1.37 0.58 41.95
N LEU A 127 -1.98 -0.05 40.93
CA LEU A 127 -1.29 -0.52 39.70
C LEU A 127 0.02 -1.26 40.04
N LYS A 128 -0.03 -2.12 41.06
CA LYS A 128 1.13 -2.90 41.48
C LYS A 128 1.46 -3.93 40.40
N ASN A 129 2.44 -3.58 39.57
CA ASN A 129 2.85 -4.43 38.47
C ASN A 129 3.94 -5.40 38.94
N HIS A 130 3.74 -6.68 38.63
CA HIS A 130 4.74 -7.73 38.75
C HIS A 130 5.13 -8.18 37.36
N CYS A 131 6.41 -8.14 37.01
CA CYS A 131 6.85 -8.60 35.70
C CYS A 131 7.82 -9.77 35.81
N LEU A 132 7.75 -10.63 34.82
CA LEU A 132 8.58 -11.82 34.71
C LEU A 132 9.02 -11.97 33.27
N ASN A 133 10.29 -12.32 33.06
CA ASN A 133 10.85 -12.53 31.72
C ASN A 133 11.54 -13.89 31.71
N ILE A 134 11.14 -14.76 30.78
CA ILE A 134 11.69 -16.10 30.61
C ILE A 134 12.44 -16.11 29.29
N VAL A 135 13.68 -16.54 29.31
CA VAL A 135 14.54 -16.66 28.14
C VAL A 135 15.04 -18.11 28.08
N ILE A 136 14.74 -18.78 26.97
CA ILE A 136 15.18 -20.13 26.67
C ILE A 136 16.26 -20.05 25.59
N SER A 137 17.41 -20.66 25.86
CA SER A 137 18.52 -20.77 24.92
C SER A 137 18.12 -21.63 23.71
N LYS A 138 18.68 -21.31 22.55
CA LYS A 138 18.51 -22.10 21.32
C LYS A 138 19.14 -23.49 21.41
N ASP A 139 20.08 -23.66 22.32
CA ASP A 139 20.75 -24.94 22.55
C ASP A 139 19.87 -25.92 23.34
N LEU A 140 18.74 -25.45 23.89
CA LEU A 140 17.76 -26.29 24.57
C LEU A 140 16.73 -26.84 23.58
N THR A 141 16.67 -28.17 23.46
CA THR A 141 15.60 -28.81 22.69
C THR A 141 14.37 -28.98 23.57
N ILE A 142 13.27 -28.31 23.21
CA ILE A 142 11.99 -28.40 23.92
C ILE A 142 11.16 -29.50 23.28
N ASP A 143 10.74 -30.49 24.07
CA ASP A 143 9.80 -31.53 23.63
C ASP A 143 8.35 -31.05 23.82
N ASP A 144 7.41 -31.66 23.09
CA ASP A 144 5.98 -31.39 23.22
C ASP A 144 5.47 -31.73 24.65
N GLN A 145 6.19 -32.58 25.38
CA GLN A 145 5.92 -32.94 26.78
C GLN A 145 6.54 -31.99 27.81
N SER A 146 7.41 -31.06 27.39
CA SER A 146 8.02 -30.10 28.31
C SER A 146 6.95 -29.17 28.88
N VAL A 147 6.99 -29.02 30.21
CA VAL A 147 6.05 -28.20 30.96
C VAL A 147 6.84 -27.24 31.86
N LEU A 148 6.56 -25.95 31.74
CA LEU A 148 7.10 -24.94 32.65
C LEU A 148 5.97 -24.41 33.51
N TYR A 149 6.15 -24.36 34.83
CA TYR A 149 5.14 -23.82 35.73
C TYR A 149 5.70 -22.74 36.65
N TYR A 150 4.87 -21.76 36.99
CA TYR A 150 5.20 -20.69 37.90
C TYR A 150 4.11 -20.53 38.97
N ASP A 151 4.50 -20.68 40.23
CA ASP A 151 3.61 -20.52 41.37
C ASP A 151 3.63 -19.09 41.90
N CYS A 152 2.49 -18.42 41.78
CA CYS A 152 2.26 -17.07 42.24
C CYS A 152 1.46 -17.11 43.57
N TYR A 153 2.11 -16.73 44.67
CA TYR A 153 1.54 -16.73 46.01
C TYR A 153 0.72 -15.45 46.28
N TRP A 154 -0.57 -15.60 46.57
CA TRP A 154 -1.44 -14.47 46.88
C TRP A 154 -1.49 -14.15 48.39
N PRO A 155 -1.60 -12.86 48.78
CA PRO A 155 -1.91 -12.48 50.15
C PRO A 155 -3.24 -13.08 50.64
N MET A 156 -3.39 -13.21 51.96
CA MET A 156 -4.68 -13.51 52.56
C MET A 156 -5.63 -12.35 52.34
N VAL A 157 -6.82 -12.62 51.82
CA VAL A 157 -7.81 -11.59 51.54
C VAL A 157 -9.15 -12.09 52.05
N GLU A 158 -9.77 -11.30 52.91
CA GLU A 158 -11.08 -11.59 53.50
C GLU A 158 -12.23 -11.22 52.54
N ASP A 159 -12.01 -10.29 51.60
CA ASP A 159 -13.04 -9.82 50.66
C ASP A 159 -12.77 -10.17 49.19
N ALA A 160 -13.53 -11.13 48.69
CA ALA A 160 -13.53 -11.60 47.30
C ALA A 160 -14.08 -10.57 46.28
N ALA A 161 -14.66 -9.45 46.73
CA ALA A 161 -15.38 -8.51 45.87
C ALA A 161 -14.48 -7.48 45.14
N LEU A 162 -13.18 -7.41 45.45
CA LEU A 162 -12.29 -6.30 45.06
C LEU A 162 -10.95 -6.73 44.45
N GLN A 163 -10.87 -7.92 43.84
CA GLN A 163 -9.61 -8.47 43.33
C GLN A 163 -9.72 -8.94 41.90
N SER A 164 -9.60 -7.97 41.00
CA SER A 164 -9.65 -8.19 39.57
C SER A 164 -8.28 -7.98 38.98
N HIS A 165 -7.76 -9.06 38.42
CA HIS A 165 -6.39 -9.15 37.97
C HIS A 165 -6.32 -9.35 36.47
N MET A 166 -5.28 -8.76 35.90
CA MET A 166 -4.95 -8.91 34.49
C MET A 166 -3.55 -9.48 34.38
N LEU A 167 -3.39 -10.48 33.52
CA LEU A 167 -2.10 -11.03 33.13
C LEU A 167 -1.89 -10.74 31.65
N ASP A 168 -1.00 -9.80 31.35
CA ASP A 168 -0.50 -9.59 30.00
C ASP A 168 0.64 -10.57 29.74
N PHE A 169 0.74 -11.03 28.50
CA PHE A 169 1.93 -11.76 28.06
C PHE A 169 2.36 -11.40 26.65
N GLU A 170 3.67 -11.51 26.41
CA GLU A 170 4.30 -11.43 25.09
C GLU A 170 5.23 -12.62 24.93
N ALA A 171 4.90 -13.52 24.02
CA ALA A 171 5.74 -14.66 23.65
C ALA A 171 6.40 -14.36 22.30
N ALA A 172 7.70 -14.57 22.20
CA ALA A 172 8.45 -14.34 20.98
C ALA A 172 9.31 -15.55 20.61
N ASN A 173 9.46 -15.75 19.31
CA ASN A 173 10.50 -16.59 18.72
C ASN A 173 11.26 -15.76 17.67
N ASP A 174 12.17 -16.39 16.93
CA ASP A 174 12.99 -15.72 15.91
C ASP A 174 12.19 -15.03 14.78
N TRP A 175 10.93 -15.40 14.55
CA TRP A 175 10.15 -14.97 13.39
C TRP A 175 8.84 -14.28 13.73
N SER A 176 8.35 -14.39 14.96
CA SER A 176 6.98 -14.03 15.32
C SER A 176 6.88 -13.61 16.78
N VAL A 177 5.98 -12.66 17.01
CA VAL A 177 5.62 -12.17 18.34
C VAL A 177 4.12 -12.36 18.53
N TYR A 178 3.78 -13.05 19.60
CA TYR A 178 2.43 -13.38 20.02
C TYR A 178 2.12 -12.63 21.32
N ARG A 179 0.90 -12.09 21.44
CA ARG A 179 0.50 -11.31 22.62
C ARG A 179 -0.92 -11.67 23.01
N GLY A 180 -1.16 -11.78 24.30
CA GLY A 180 -2.49 -12.05 24.82
C GLY A 180 -2.68 -11.51 26.22
N GLN A 181 -3.93 -11.60 26.67
CA GLN A 181 -4.35 -11.11 27.98
C GLN A 181 -5.30 -12.10 28.62
N PHE A 182 -5.08 -12.37 29.91
CA PHE A 182 -6.01 -13.11 30.75
C PHE A 182 -6.59 -12.20 31.83
N TYR A 183 -7.89 -12.33 32.07
CA TYR A 183 -8.62 -11.65 33.13
C TYR A 183 -9.18 -12.67 34.12
N PHE A 184 -8.94 -12.47 35.41
CA PHE A 184 -9.39 -13.41 36.43
C PHE A 184 -9.55 -12.74 37.80
N ASN A 185 -10.34 -13.39 38.65
CA ASN A 185 -10.43 -13.05 40.07
C ASN A 185 -9.81 -14.21 40.87
N VAL A 186 -8.98 -13.89 41.87
CA VAL A 186 -8.33 -14.94 42.68
C VAL A 186 -9.40 -15.63 43.54
N PRO A 187 -9.52 -16.97 43.49
CA PRO A 187 -10.50 -17.68 44.31
C PRO A 187 -10.06 -17.71 45.76
N SER A 188 -11.02 -17.68 46.68
CA SER A 188 -10.72 -17.86 48.11
C SER A 188 -10.30 -19.30 48.40
N ALA A 189 -9.52 -19.51 49.46
CA ALA A 189 -9.13 -20.85 49.88
C ALA A 189 -10.35 -21.74 50.18
N ALA A 190 -11.49 -21.17 50.59
CA ALA A 190 -12.72 -21.92 50.80
C ALA A 190 -13.30 -22.50 49.49
N MET A 191 -13.19 -21.78 48.36
CA MET A 191 -13.66 -22.25 47.05
C MET A 191 -12.85 -23.45 46.53
N LEU A 192 -11.62 -23.60 46.99
CA LEU A 192 -10.70 -24.66 46.60
C LEU A 192 -10.66 -25.82 47.61
N SER A 193 -11.45 -25.76 48.69
CA SER A 193 -11.46 -26.77 49.75
C SER A 193 -12.13 -28.06 49.28
N GLU A 194 -11.55 -29.21 49.61
CA GLU A 194 -12.16 -30.52 49.36
C GLU A 194 -13.45 -30.76 50.15
N SER A 195 -13.69 -29.96 51.20
CA SER A 195 -14.90 -30.04 52.03
C SER A 195 -16.02 -29.08 51.61
N VAL A 196 -15.84 -28.32 50.52
CA VAL A 196 -16.86 -27.38 50.03
C VAL A 196 -18.13 -28.14 49.58
N THR A 197 -19.29 -27.55 49.80
CA THR A 197 -20.60 -28.09 49.39
C THR A 197 -21.03 -27.54 48.04
N GLU A 198 -22.00 -28.18 47.40
CA GLU A 198 -22.49 -27.76 46.07
C GLU A 198 -23.13 -26.37 46.10
N GLU A 199 -23.70 -25.95 47.24
CA GLU A 199 -24.36 -24.65 47.42
C GLU A 199 -23.36 -23.49 47.58
N ASP A 200 -22.24 -23.74 48.27
CA ASP A 200 -21.23 -22.71 48.55
C ASP A 200 -20.10 -22.66 47.53
N TRP A 201 -19.93 -23.71 46.73
CA TRP A 201 -18.88 -23.79 45.72
C TRP A 201 -19.11 -22.80 44.58
N LYS A 202 -18.01 -22.14 44.16
CA LYS A 202 -17.96 -21.29 42.97
C LYS A 202 -16.81 -21.77 42.09
N PRO A 203 -17.03 -21.98 40.78
CA PRO A 203 -15.94 -22.36 39.89
C PRO A 203 -14.94 -21.21 39.76
N PHE A 204 -13.66 -21.56 39.69
CA PHE A 204 -12.65 -20.60 39.23
C PHE A 204 -12.82 -20.40 37.72
N VAL A 205 -12.89 -19.13 37.31
CA VAL A 205 -13.05 -18.74 35.92
C VAL A 205 -12.02 -17.69 35.55
N TYR A 206 -11.51 -17.80 34.33
CA TYR A 206 -10.67 -16.77 33.72
C TYR A 206 -11.04 -16.59 32.25
N VAL A 207 -10.79 -15.39 31.73
CA VAL A 207 -11.15 -15.02 30.36
C VAL A 207 -9.90 -14.66 29.60
N GLU A 208 -9.67 -15.36 28.50
CA GLU A 208 -8.62 -15.08 27.53
C GLU A 208 -9.17 -14.18 26.41
N ILE A 209 -8.42 -13.14 26.06
CA ILE A 209 -8.82 -12.17 25.03
C ILE A 209 -8.08 -12.44 23.72
N PHE A 210 -8.85 -12.52 22.63
CA PHE A 210 -8.37 -12.55 21.25
C PHE A 210 -8.85 -11.31 20.50
N PRO A 211 -8.29 -11.00 19.31
CA PRO A 211 -8.71 -9.82 18.54
C PRO A 211 -10.20 -9.76 18.17
N SER A 212 -10.86 -10.91 18.00
CA SER A 212 -12.25 -11.01 17.55
C SER A 212 -13.19 -11.77 18.49
N LYS A 213 -12.66 -12.37 19.57
CA LYS A 213 -13.42 -13.23 20.49
C LYS A 213 -12.84 -13.24 21.89
N MET A 214 -13.69 -13.55 22.86
CA MET A 214 -13.30 -13.85 24.24
C MET A 214 -13.50 -15.34 24.49
N ARG A 215 -12.54 -15.99 25.12
CA ARG A 215 -12.64 -17.39 25.55
C ARG A 215 -12.72 -17.44 27.06
N LEU A 216 -13.86 -17.90 27.56
CA LEU A 216 -14.04 -18.22 28.97
C LEU A 216 -13.46 -19.61 29.23
N HIS A 217 -12.68 -19.72 30.29
CA HIS A 217 -12.15 -20.96 30.82
C HIS A 217 -12.77 -21.21 32.20
N VAL A 218 -13.32 -22.41 32.41
CA VAL A 218 -13.98 -22.81 33.65
C VAL A 218 -13.29 -24.06 34.19
N MET A 219 -12.68 -23.92 35.38
CA MET A 219 -11.97 -25.01 36.04
C MET A 219 -12.93 -26.17 36.38
N PRO A 220 -12.50 -27.44 36.23
CA PRO A 220 -13.34 -28.59 36.58
C PRO A 220 -13.75 -28.58 38.05
N PRO A 221 -14.94 -29.10 38.38
CA PRO A 221 -15.44 -29.16 39.74
C PRO A 221 -14.69 -30.23 40.55
N PRO A 222 -14.57 -30.08 41.87
CA PRO A 222 -14.17 -31.17 42.75
C PRO A 222 -15.03 -32.43 42.50
N PRO A 223 -14.44 -33.63 42.41
CA PRO A 223 -15.16 -34.85 42.01
C PRO A 223 -16.36 -35.21 42.88
N HIS A 224 -16.34 -34.82 44.16
CA HIS A 224 -17.41 -35.12 45.12
C HIS A 224 -18.68 -34.30 44.89
N LEU A 225 -18.60 -33.14 44.22
CA LEU A 225 -19.74 -32.24 43.99
C LEU A 225 -20.68 -32.69 42.86
N ARG A 226 -20.21 -33.58 41.97
CA ARG A 226 -21.02 -34.17 40.88
C ARG A 226 -21.77 -33.15 40.00
N ILE A 227 -21.17 -32.00 39.72
CA ILE A 227 -21.75 -30.97 38.83
C ILE A 227 -21.95 -31.55 37.43
N THR A 228 -23.15 -31.37 36.88
CA THR A 228 -23.59 -31.99 35.61
C THR A 228 -23.41 -31.10 34.39
N GLY A 229 -23.24 -29.80 34.59
CA GLY A 229 -23.25 -28.81 33.51
C GLY A 229 -23.01 -27.39 34.03
N TYR A 230 -22.86 -26.44 33.11
CA TYR A 230 -22.78 -25.02 33.43
C TYR A 230 -23.72 -24.23 32.53
N ARG A 231 -24.48 -23.31 33.12
CA ARG A 231 -25.17 -22.26 32.37
C ARG A 231 -24.29 -21.02 32.32
N ILE A 232 -23.87 -20.64 31.11
CA ILE A 232 -23.00 -19.51 30.85
C ILE A 232 -23.84 -18.40 30.22
N ARG A 233 -23.84 -17.23 30.86
CA ARG A 233 -24.48 -16.03 30.35
C ARG A 233 -23.44 -14.98 30.07
N VAL A 234 -23.49 -14.37 28.89
CA VAL A 234 -22.70 -13.19 28.56
C VAL A 234 -23.57 -11.97 28.80
N VAL A 235 -23.09 -11.10 29.67
CA VAL A 235 -23.78 -9.89 30.08
C VAL A 235 -23.01 -8.69 29.58
N LYS A 236 -23.71 -7.73 29.00
CA LYS A 236 -23.17 -6.46 28.52
C LYS A 236 -23.78 -5.30 29.29
N GLU A 237 -22.99 -4.30 29.63
CA GLU A 237 -23.50 -3.04 30.19
C GLU A 237 -24.25 -2.24 29.12
N CYS A 238 -25.49 -1.87 29.42
CA CYS A 238 -26.41 -1.16 28.52
C CYS A 238 -26.48 0.34 28.84
N ASP A 239 -26.90 1.14 27.85
CA ASP A 239 -26.88 2.63 27.86
C ASP A 239 -27.61 3.29 29.06
N LYS A 240 -28.46 2.56 29.78
CA LYS A 240 -29.18 3.05 30.98
C LYS A 240 -28.52 2.61 32.31
N GLY A 241 -27.27 2.18 32.29
CA GLY A 241 -26.55 1.67 33.48
C GLY A 241 -27.06 0.32 33.99
N GLY A 242 -27.88 -0.38 33.19
CA GLY A 242 -28.34 -1.73 33.47
C GLY A 242 -27.47 -2.79 32.80
N SER A 243 -27.56 -4.04 33.26
CA SER A 243 -26.98 -5.20 32.60
C SER A 243 -27.98 -5.83 31.63
N CYS A 244 -27.53 -6.12 30.41
CA CYS A 244 -28.31 -6.84 29.39
C CYS A 244 -27.66 -8.19 29.10
N GLU A 245 -28.44 -9.26 29.12
CA GLU A 245 -27.98 -10.57 28.67
C GLU A 245 -27.93 -10.58 27.13
N VAL A 246 -26.74 -10.78 26.56
CA VAL A 246 -26.51 -10.79 25.11
C VAL A 246 -26.35 -12.21 24.56
N SER A 247 -26.00 -13.17 25.42
CA SER A 247 -25.91 -14.58 25.05
C SER A 247 -26.15 -15.46 26.28
N SER A 248 -26.80 -16.60 26.07
CA SER A 248 -27.12 -17.59 27.09
C SER A 248 -26.92 -18.96 26.51
N THR A 249 -26.11 -19.79 27.14
CA THR A 249 -25.94 -21.19 26.72
C THR A 249 -25.81 -22.10 27.92
N THR A 250 -26.12 -23.37 27.71
CA THR A 250 -25.84 -24.44 28.66
C THR A 250 -24.82 -25.36 28.02
N VAL A 251 -23.74 -25.65 28.75
CA VAL A 251 -22.63 -26.46 28.28
C VAL A 251 -22.38 -27.59 29.27
N ASP A 252 -22.35 -28.80 28.74
CA ASP A 252 -22.06 -30.00 29.53
C ASP A 252 -20.54 -30.26 29.52
N PRO A 253 -19.92 -30.56 30.67
CA PRO A 253 -18.51 -30.92 30.71
C PRO A 253 -18.32 -32.24 29.95
N ALA A 254 -17.55 -32.22 28.86
CA ALA A 254 -17.23 -33.42 28.08
C ALA A 254 -16.50 -34.49 28.91
N ASN A 255 -15.73 -34.07 29.90
CA ASN A 255 -15.09 -34.92 30.91
C ASN A 255 -15.00 -34.15 32.24
N ALA A 256 -15.22 -34.81 33.38
CA ALA A 256 -15.22 -34.18 34.70
C ALA A 256 -13.85 -33.61 35.12
N GLN A 257 -12.76 -34.02 34.45
CA GLN A 257 -11.39 -33.63 34.78
C GLN A 257 -10.81 -32.56 33.85
N THR A 258 -11.46 -32.26 32.72
CA THR A 258 -10.96 -31.30 31.74
C THR A 258 -11.59 -29.93 31.95
N GLU A 259 -10.78 -28.90 31.78
CA GLU A 259 -11.24 -27.52 31.75
C GLU A 259 -12.25 -27.30 30.63
N LEU A 260 -13.35 -26.61 30.95
CA LEU A 260 -14.37 -26.26 29.98
C LEU A 260 -14.01 -24.91 29.34
N THR A 261 -14.11 -24.84 28.01
CA THR A 261 -13.90 -23.59 27.26
C THR A 261 -15.17 -23.15 26.53
N TYR A 262 -15.44 -21.85 26.52
CA TYR A 262 -16.55 -21.25 25.80
C TYR A 262 -16.10 -19.99 25.05
N ASP A 263 -16.29 -19.98 23.72
CA ASP A 263 -15.91 -18.86 22.86
C ASP A 263 -17.11 -17.95 22.59
N TYR A 264 -16.97 -16.66 22.89
CA TYR A 264 -17.92 -15.60 22.54
C TYR A 264 -17.31 -14.62 21.54
N ASN A 265 -17.94 -14.48 20.38
CA ASN A 265 -17.50 -13.56 19.33
C ASN A 265 -18.12 -12.18 19.56
N PHE A 266 -17.29 -11.13 19.60
CA PHE A 266 -17.71 -9.75 19.84
C PHE A 266 -17.52 -8.83 18.62
N ILE A 267 -17.33 -9.39 17.43
CA ILE A 267 -16.97 -8.66 16.20
C ILE A 267 -17.92 -7.48 15.98
N GLY A 268 -17.38 -6.27 15.97
CA GLY A 268 -18.13 -5.03 15.70
C GLY A 268 -18.96 -4.50 16.88
N ASP A 269 -18.89 -5.14 18.06
CA ASP A 269 -19.68 -4.72 19.21
C ASP A 269 -18.82 -4.24 20.40
N ASN A 270 -18.87 -2.93 20.66
CA ASN A 270 -18.14 -2.28 21.74
C ASN A 270 -18.95 -2.32 23.04
N GLY A 271 -18.25 -2.41 24.17
CA GLY A 271 -18.90 -2.33 25.47
C GLY A 271 -18.12 -2.98 26.59
N LEU A 272 -18.77 -3.02 27.76
CA LEU A 272 -18.27 -3.69 28.95
C LEU A 272 -18.99 -5.02 29.11
N TYR A 273 -18.25 -6.12 29.03
CA TYR A 273 -18.79 -7.48 29.05
C TYR A 273 -18.36 -8.23 30.31
N SER A 274 -19.23 -9.09 30.85
CA SER A 274 -18.89 -10.07 31.88
C SER A 274 -19.53 -11.42 31.56
N PHE A 275 -18.93 -12.50 32.06
CA PHE A 275 -19.46 -13.85 31.99
C PHE A 275 -20.03 -14.23 33.35
N VAL A 276 -21.29 -14.67 33.38
CA VAL A 276 -21.93 -15.21 34.58
C VAL A 276 -22.07 -16.72 34.40
N VAL A 277 -21.37 -17.48 35.23
CA VAL A 277 -21.37 -18.95 35.20
C VAL A 277 -22.15 -19.48 36.39
N VAL A 278 -23.14 -20.34 36.09
CA VAL A 278 -23.99 -20.98 37.09
C VAL A 278 -23.79 -22.50 37.02
N PRO A 279 -23.37 -23.17 38.11
CA PRO A 279 -23.26 -24.63 38.13
C PRO A 279 -24.65 -25.28 38.05
N LEU A 280 -24.77 -26.37 37.30
CA LEU A 280 -25.98 -27.18 37.22
C LEU A 280 -25.80 -28.46 38.04
N HIS A 281 -26.63 -28.61 39.07
CA HIS A 281 -26.63 -29.77 39.95
C HIS A 281 -28.06 -30.15 40.33
N ALA A 282 -28.31 -31.43 40.60
CA ALA A 282 -29.64 -31.92 40.95
C ALA A 282 -30.23 -31.27 42.21
N LYS A 283 -29.38 -30.89 43.18
CA LYS A 283 -29.78 -30.14 44.38
C LYS A 283 -30.02 -28.65 44.11
N CYS A 284 -29.57 -28.14 42.98
CA CYS A 284 -29.67 -26.74 42.57
C CYS A 284 -30.69 -26.59 41.44
N LEU A 285 -31.97 -26.79 41.76
CA LEU A 285 -33.05 -26.67 40.78
C LEU A 285 -33.23 -25.22 40.35
N ASN A 286 -33.21 -24.97 39.03
CA ASN A 286 -33.48 -23.66 38.43
C ASN A 286 -32.67 -22.48 38.99
N GLY A 287 -31.42 -22.71 39.40
CA GLY A 287 -30.52 -21.65 39.91
C GLY A 287 -30.82 -21.20 41.34
N ILE A 288 -31.70 -21.90 42.05
CA ILE A 288 -31.94 -21.73 43.48
C ILE A 288 -31.05 -22.74 44.20
N GLY A 289 -30.07 -22.27 44.97
CA GLY A 289 -29.15 -23.09 45.78
C GLY A 289 -27.67 -22.93 45.42
N CYS A 290 -27.29 -23.11 44.15
CA CYS A 290 -25.89 -22.98 43.73
C CYS A 290 -25.51 -21.51 43.49
N ARG A 291 -24.41 -21.06 44.09
CA ARG A 291 -23.88 -19.71 43.85
C ARG A 291 -23.34 -19.57 42.43
N ASN A 292 -23.62 -18.44 41.80
CA ASN A 292 -22.99 -18.06 40.54
C ASN A 292 -21.63 -17.38 40.78
N VAL A 293 -20.79 -17.43 39.75
CA VAL A 293 -19.57 -16.61 39.66
C VAL A 293 -19.72 -15.67 38.48
N GLU A 294 -19.36 -14.40 38.68
CA GLU A 294 -19.25 -13.41 37.63
C GLU A 294 -17.77 -13.13 37.36
N SER A 295 -17.37 -13.17 36.09
CA SER A 295 -16.02 -12.77 35.67
C SER A 295 -15.82 -11.28 35.87
N GLN A 296 -14.58 -10.82 35.77
CA GLN A 296 -14.31 -9.40 35.65
C GLN A 296 -15.10 -8.79 34.47
N LYS A 297 -15.56 -7.54 34.67
CA LYS A 297 -16.05 -6.68 33.61
C LYS A 297 -14.91 -6.25 32.67
N ILE A 298 -14.93 -6.73 31.43
CA ILE A 298 -13.89 -6.55 30.41
C ILE A 298 -14.38 -5.53 29.39
N ARG A 299 -13.60 -4.46 29.21
CA ARG A 299 -13.92 -3.42 28.23
C ARG A 299 -13.36 -3.82 26.87
N ILE A 300 -14.25 -4.04 25.91
CA ILE A 300 -13.90 -4.32 24.52
C ILE A 300 -14.10 -3.03 23.72
N ASN A 301 -13.00 -2.54 23.15
CA ASN A 301 -13.00 -1.46 22.18
C ASN A 301 -12.56 -2.08 20.85
N SER A 302 -13.50 -2.28 19.94
CA SER A 302 -13.19 -2.59 18.55
C SER A 302 -12.36 -1.44 17.97
N PRO A 303 -11.27 -1.72 17.23
CA PRO A 303 -10.48 -0.71 16.58
C PRO A 303 -11.26 -0.08 15.42
N GLU A 304 -12.22 0.79 15.73
CA GLU A 304 -12.85 1.70 14.76
C GLU A 304 -11.82 2.66 14.14
N SER A 305 -10.68 2.86 14.83
CA SER A 305 -9.61 3.78 14.41
C SER A 305 -9.04 3.46 13.04
N LEU A 306 -8.96 2.19 12.62
CA LEU A 306 -8.37 1.85 11.32
C LEU A 306 -9.29 2.27 10.16
N ASN A 307 -10.60 2.06 10.32
CA ASN A 307 -11.61 2.49 9.34
C ASN A 307 -11.74 4.01 9.31
N ILE A 308 -11.67 4.67 10.46
CA ILE A 308 -11.68 6.15 10.56
C ILE A 308 -10.41 6.75 9.94
N CYS A 309 -9.24 6.14 10.14
CA CYS A 309 -7.99 6.57 9.51
C CYS A 309 -8.03 6.41 7.99
N ILE A 310 -8.55 5.29 7.47
CA ILE A 310 -8.70 5.07 6.03
C ILE A 310 -9.71 6.06 5.42
N ALA A 311 -10.85 6.28 6.09
CA ALA A 311 -11.85 7.26 5.66
C ALA A 311 -11.30 8.70 5.68
N SER A 312 -10.48 9.04 6.69
CA SER A 312 -9.82 10.35 6.80
C SER A 312 -8.78 10.56 5.69
N VAL A 313 -7.90 9.57 5.45
CA VAL A 313 -6.87 9.66 4.40
C VAL A 313 -7.51 9.74 3.01
N THR A 314 -8.54 8.94 2.74
CA THR A 314 -9.26 9.00 1.47
C THR A 314 -9.98 10.33 1.28
N ALA A 315 -10.64 10.87 2.32
CA ALA A 315 -11.24 12.19 2.26
C ALA A 315 -10.20 13.30 2.01
N LEU A 316 -9.02 13.20 2.62
CA LEU A 316 -7.92 14.16 2.44
C LEU A 316 -7.34 14.10 1.02
N ILE A 317 -7.19 12.91 0.44
CA ILE A 317 -6.76 12.73 -0.95
C ILE A 317 -7.81 13.32 -1.91
N VAL A 318 -9.09 13.01 -1.71
CA VAL A 318 -10.18 13.49 -2.58
C VAL A 318 -10.32 15.01 -2.49
N THR A 319 -10.25 15.59 -1.30
CA THR A 319 -10.28 17.05 -1.12
C THR A 319 -9.06 17.73 -1.72
N SER A 320 -7.87 17.13 -1.61
CA SER A 320 -6.65 17.65 -2.24
C SER A 320 -6.73 17.62 -3.76
N LEU A 321 -7.23 16.51 -4.33
CA LEU A 321 -7.45 16.38 -5.78
C LEU A 321 -8.54 17.34 -6.27
N PHE A 322 -9.61 17.54 -5.50
CA PHE A 322 -10.66 18.50 -5.83
C PHE A 322 -10.17 19.94 -5.75
N ALA A 323 -9.40 20.29 -4.72
CA ALA A 323 -8.76 21.60 -4.59
C ALA A 323 -7.76 21.83 -5.73
N TYR A 324 -6.97 20.83 -6.10
CA TYR A 324 -6.06 20.87 -7.24
C TYR A 324 -6.81 21.06 -8.57
N TYR A 325 -7.93 20.36 -8.76
CA TYR A 325 -8.81 20.53 -9.92
C TYR A 325 -9.40 21.95 -9.99
N ILE A 326 -9.88 22.49 -8.87
CA ILE A 326 -10.40 23.87 -8.80
C ILE A 326 -9.27 24.87 -9.08
N ALA A 327 -8.09 24.69 -8.50
CA ALA A 327 -6.93 25.54 -8.73
C ALA A 327 -6.52 25.51 -10.22
N LEU A 328 -6.44 24.34 -10.83
CA LEU A 328 -6.21 24.19 -12.27
C LEU A 328 -7.30 24.88 -13.09
N ARG A 329 -8.57 24.78 -12.69
CA ARG A 329 -9.70 25.41 -13.37
C ARG A 329 -9.64 26.94 -13.26
N VAL A 330 -9.23 27.47 -12.11
CA VAL A 330 -9.04 28.91 -11.88
C VAL A 330 -7.82 29.42 -12.66
N ILE A 331 -6.69 28.71 -12.62
CA ILE A 331 -5.50 29.02 -13.43
C ILE A 331 -5.87 28.99 -14.92
N ARG A 332 -6.58 27.97 -15.40
CA ARG A 332 -7.10 27.92 -16.77
C ARG A 332 -8.00 29.11 -17.11
N ARG A 333 -8.88 29.52 -16.19
CA ARG A 333 -9.84 30.61 -16.41
C ARG A 333 -9.18 31.99 -16.45
N TYR A 334 -8.14 32.21 -15.65
CA TYR A 334 -7.50 33.52 -15.52
C TYR A 334 -6.23 33.69 -16.36
N TRP A 335 -5.50 32.61 -16.65
CA TRP A 335 -4.25 32.67 -17.42
C TRP A 335 -4.45 32.31 -18.90
N CYS A 336 -5.44 31.48 -19.24
CA CYS A 336 -5.84 31.29 -20.64
C CYS A 336 -6.99 32.24 -20.98
N LYS A 337 -6.66 33.45 -21.48
CA LYS A 337 -7.64 34.42 -22.01
C LYS A 337 -8.47 33.89 -23.20
N ASP A 338 -8.16 32.70 -23.71
CA ASP A 338 -8.76 32.12 -24.92
C ASP A 338 -10.00 31.26 -24.69
N TYR A 339 -10.50 31.09 -23.46
CA TYR A 339 -11.69 30.25 -23.23
C TYR A 339 -12.99 30.84 -23.81
N LYS A 340 -13.02 32.12 -24.20
CA LYS A 340 -14.13 32.64 -25.02
C LYS A 340 -14.19 32.05 -26.43
N LEU A 341 -13.11 31.43 -26.94
CA LEU A 341 -13.13 30.65 -28.18
C LEU A 341 -13.52 29.18 -27.98
N ALA A 342 -13.41 28.62 -26.78
CA ALA A 342 -13.63 27.18 -26.56
C ALA A 342 -15.12 26.78 -26.49
N LEU A 343 -16.04 27.76 -26.40
CA LEU A 343 -17.48 27.48 -26.37
C LEU A 343 -18.12 27.45 -27.77
N ASN A 344 -17.46 27.99 -28.79
CA ASN A 344 -17.94 27.99 -30.17
C ASN A 344 -16.79 27.51 -31.07
N ASP A 345 -16.81 26.21 -31.38
CA ASP A 345 -15.95 25.51 -32.34
C ASP A 345 -14.44 25.64 -32.11
N ILE A 346 -13.81 24.56 -31.60
CA ILE A 346 -12.38 24.34 -31.80
C ILE A 346 -12.15 24.43 -33.33
N PRO A 347 -11.42 25.43 -33.85
CA PRO A 347 -11.21 25.51 -35.29
C PRO A 347 -10.48 24.23 -35.73
N ALA A 348 -11.04 23.53 -36.71
CA ALA A 348 -10.42 22.33 -37.26
C ALA A 348 -8.97 22.64 -37.64
N PRO A 349 -8.03 21.70 -37.40
CA PRO A 349 -6.62 21.92 -37.69
C PRO A 349 -6.44 22.37 -39.15
N PRO A 350 -5.51 23.29 -39.43
CA PRO A 350 -5.33 23.82 -40.77
C PRO A 350 -4.88 22.71 -41.72
N LYS A 351 -5.61 22.54 -42.82
CA LYS A 351 -5.22 21.67 -43.93
C LYS A 351 -4.36 22.45 -44.90
N VAL A 352 -3.10 22.06 -45.03
CA VAL A 352 -2.08 22.78 -45.82
C VAL A 352 -1.81 22.03 -47.10
N LEU A 353 -2.25 22.56 -48.23
CA LEU A 353 -1.90 22.02 -49.55
C LEU A 353 -0.54 22.55 -49.99
N VAL A 354 0.39 21.65 -50.29
CA VAL A 354 1.73 22.00 -50.81
C VAL A 354 1.73 21.88 -52.33
N VAL A 355 2.11 22.98 -53.00
CA VAL A 355 2.22 23.09 -54.46
C VAL A 355 3.67 23.41 -54.79
N TYR A 356 4.26 22.73 -55.76
CA TYR A 356 5.64 22.95 -56.17
C TYR A 356 5.83 22.55 -57.64
N PRO A 357 6.75 23.19 -58.37
CA PRO A 357 7.03 22.82 -59.75
C PRO A 357 7.78 21.48 -59.78
N ALA A 358 7.28 20.53 -60.58
CA ALA A 358 7.89 19.20 -60.77
C ALA A 358 9.13 19.23 -61.71
N SER A 359 9.75 20.40 -61.88
CA SER A 359 10.84 20.64 -62.83
C SER A 359 12.18 20.03 -62.40
N SER A 360 12.38 19.79 -61.10
CA SER A 360 13.61 19.18 -60.56
C SER A 360 13.30 18.09 -59.56
N ARG A 361 13.88 16.91 -59.76
CA ARG A 361 13.75 15.78 -58.83
C ARG A 361 14.31 16.10 -57.45
N LEU A 362 15.46 16.76 -57.38
CA LEU A 362 16.09 17.15 -56.11
C LEU A 362 15.21 18.15 -55.36
N HIS A 363 14.55 19.07 -56.07
CA HIS A 363 13.58 19.98 -55.45
C HIS A 363 12.37 19.23 -54.87
N ALA A 364 11.81 18.27 -55.61
CA ALA A 364 10.71 17.44 -55.14
C ALA A 364 11.09 16.61 -53.89
N GLU A 365 12.31 16.06 -53.84
CA GLU A 365 12.82 15.34 -52.66
C GLU A 365 12.91 16.25 -51.42
N CYS A 366 13.31 17.52 -51.58
CA CYS A 366 13.29 18.50 -50.49
C CYS A 366 11.87 18.82 -50.02
N VAL A 367 10.92 18.96 -50.94
CA VAL A 367 9.51 19.22 -50.61
C VAL A 367 8.91 18.03 -49.85
N ALA A 368 9.16 16.80 -50.30
CA ALA A 368 8.71 15.60 -49.61
C ALA A 368 9.28 15.52 -48.18
N ALA A 369 10.56 15.83 -47.99
CA ALA A 369 11.18 15.88 -46.66
C ALA A 369 10.55 16.96 -45.75
N LEU A 370 10.25 18.15 -46.31
CA LEU A 370 9.57 19.22 -45.59
C LEU A 370 8.18 18.77 -45.13
N VAL A 371 7.41 18.13 -46.01
CA VAL A 371 6.07 17.62 -45.69
C VAL A 371 6.13 16.57 -44.58
N GLN A 372 7.03 15.59 -44.70
CA GLN A 372 7.21 14.55 -43.70
C GLN A 372 7.58 15.13 -42.33
N TYR A 373 8.44 16.15 -42.31
CA TYR A 373 8.82 16.83 -41.09
C TYR A 373 7.65 17.60 -40.45
N LEU A 374 6.88 18.35 -41.24
CA LEU A 374 5.71 19.09 -40.75
C LEU A 374 4.63 18.15 -40.18
N ARG A 375 4.36 17.02 -40.84
CA ARG A 375 3.43 16.00 -40.34
C ARG A 375 3.91 15.39 -39.02
N ALA A 376 5.18 14.99 -38.95
CA ALA A 376 5.72 14.27 -37.80
C ALA A 376 5.86 15.15 -36.55
N GLU A 377 6.44 16.34 -36.73
CA GLU A 377 6.89 17.14 -35.60
C GLU A 377 5.86 18.13 -35.11
N TYR A 378 4.98 18.58 -36.00
CA TYR A 378 3.95 19.59 -35.74
C TYR A 378 2.53 19.06 -35.88
N GLY A 379 2.33 17.81 -36.33
CA GLY A 379 1.00 17.21 -36.48
C GLY A 379 0.12 17.94 -37.48
N LEU A 380 0.71 18.66 -38.44
CA LEU A 380 -0.05 19.40 -39.45
C LEU A 380 -0.64 18.44 -40.49
N ASP A 381 -1.91 18.66 -40.84
CA ASP A 381 -2.58 17.95 -41.94
C ASP A 381 -2.12 18.57 -43.27
N VAL A 382 -0.96 18.13 -43.75
CA VAL A 382 -0.36 18.59 -45.00
C VAL A 382 -0.80 17.67 -46.12
N LEU A 383 -1.25 18.21 -47.26
CA LEU A 383 -1.62 17.47 -48.47
C LEU A 383 -0.54 17.71 -49.53
N TYR A 384 0.03 16.64 -50.11
CA TYR A 384 0.99 16.75 -51.21
C TYR A 384 0.83 15.62 -52.22
N ASP A 385 1.32 15.82 -53.45
CA ASP A 385 1.10 14.93 -54.59
C ASP A 385 1.63 13.49 -54.40
N GLY A 386 2.60 13.28 -53.49
CA GLY A 386 3.03 11.94 -53.10
C GLY A 386 1.96 11.11 -52.37
N ASP A 387 0.86 11.72 -51.92
CA ASP A 387 -0.27 11.02 -51.31
C ASP A 387 -1.19 10.35 -52.35
N VAL A 388 -1.07 10.69 -53.63
CA VAL A 388 -1.96 10.19 -54.70
C VAL A 388 -1.98 8.67 -54.76
N ALA A 389 -0.82 8.02 -54.56
CA ALA A 389 -0.70 6.56 -54.53
C ALA A 389 -1.52 5.89 -53.42
N GLY A 390 -1.87 6.63 -52.35
CA GLY A 390 -2.71 6.15 -51.25
C GLY A 390 -4.20 6.41 -51.45
N THR A 391 -4.61 7.09 -52.53
CA THR A 391 -6.02 7.37 -52.82
C THR A 391 -6.69 6.18 -53.54
N PRO A 392 -8.01 5.97 -53.38
CA PRO A 392 -8.71 4.86 -54.03
C PRO A 392 -8.68 4.92 -55.56
N HIS A 393 -8.63 6.13 -56.14
CA HIS A 393 -8.64 6.34 -57.58
C HIS A 393 -7.24 6.40 -58.19
N GLY A 394 -6.20 6.77 -57.42
CA GLY A 394 -4.83 6.91 -57.93
C GLY A 394 -4.63 8.02 -58.98
N ASP A 395 -5.70 8.74 -59.36
CA ASP A 395 -5.68 9.84 -60.33
C ASP A 395 -5.16 11.17 -59.71
N PRO A 396 -4.05 11.75 -60.22
CA PRO A 396 -3.48 13.01 -59.74
C PRO A 396 -4.37 14.24 -59.92
N PHE A 397 -5.18 14.29 -60.98
CA PHE A 397 -6.02 15.44 -61.30
C PHE A 397 -7.29 15.46 -60.44
N LEU A 398 -7.89 14.28 -60.21
CA LEU A 398 -8.99 14.14 -59.25
C LEU A 398 -8.52 14.47 -57.82
N TRP A 399 -7.35 13.96 -57.43
CA TRP A 399 -6.75 14.30 -56.14
C TRP A 399 -6.53 15.80 -55.99
N ALA A 400 -6.03 16.48 -57.02
CA ALA A 400 -5.76 17.92 -56.98
C ALA A 400 -7.03 18.73 -56.70
N GLU A 401 -8.17 18.35 -57.30
CA GLU A 401 -9.46 18.99 -57.03
C GLU A 401 -9.92 18.76 -55.58
N GLU A 402 -9.85 17.53 -55.07
CA GLU A 402 -10.24 17.18 -53.71
C GLU A 402 -9.36 17.85 -52.65
N ALA A 403 -8.06 17.81 -52.87
CA ALA A 403 -7.06 18.42 -52.00
C ALA A 403 -7.22 19.94 -51.99
N PHE A 404 -7.42 20.57 -53.15
CA PHE A 404 -7.68 22.00 -53.22
C PHE A 404 -8.98 22.35 -52.51
N ARG A 405 -10.08 21.61 -52.70
CA ARG A 405 -11.37 21.88 -52.04
C ARG A 405 -11.27 21.85 -50.51
N THR A 406 -10.54 20.88 -49.96
CA THR A 406 -10.43 20.67 -48.51
C THR A 406 -9.41 21.57 -47.81
N ALA A 407 -8.39 22.05 -48.53
CA ALA A 407 -7.33 22.87 -47.95
C ALA A 407 -7.80 24.24 -47.45
N THR A 408 -7.30 24.66 -46.28
CA THR A 408 -7.49 26.03 -45.76
C THR A 408 -6.29 26.93 -46.11
N HIS A 409 -5.10 26.34 -46.24
CA HIS A 409 -3.86 27.01 -46.59
C HIS A 409 -3.27 26.42 -47.88
N VAL A 410 -2.65 27.25 -48.70
CA VAL A 410 -1.88 26.85 -49.89
C VAL A 410 -0.45 27.33 -49.72
N LEU A 411 0.48 26.39 -49.67
CA LEU A 411 1.92 26.63 -49.54
C LEU A 411 2.58 26.33 -50.88
N TYR A 412 3.07 27.37 -51.55
CA TYR A 412 3.82 27.23 -52.80
C TYR A 412 5.33 27.15 -52.50
N ALA A 413 5.96 26.03 -52.79
CA ALA A 413 7.40 25.86 -52.69
C ALA A 413 8.06 26.27 -54.01
N ALA A 414 8.90 27.31 -53.98
CA ALA A 414 9.50 27.86 -55.18
C ALA A 414 10.61 26.95 -55.73
N GLY A 415 10.57 26.65 -57.03
CA GLY A 415 11.58 25.82 -57.70
C GLY A 415 12.92 26.52 -57.98
N PRO A 416 13.91 25.76 -58.49
CA PRO A 416 15.15 26.31 -59.03
C PRO A 416 14.87 27.10 -60.34
N PRO A 417 15.77 28.01 -60.76
CA PRO A 417 15.58 28.80 -61.98
C PRO A 417 15.51 27.91 -63.24
N GLU A 418 14.74 28.31 -64.25
CA GLU A 418 14.53 27.56 -65.50
C GLU A 418 15.75 27.56 -66.46
N HIS A 419 16.84 28.24 -66.10
CA HIS A 419 18.02 28.42 -66.96
C HIS A 419 19.30 28.09 -66.19
N VAL A 420 19.59 26.81 -66.00
CA VAL A 420 20.73 26.43 -65.15
C VAL A 420 21.73 25.49 -65.83
N HIS A 421 21.40 24.87 -66.97
CA HIS A 421 22.33 23.93 -67.57
C HIS A 421 22.43 24.02 -69.10
N LEU A 422 23.58 24.52 -69.57
CA LEU A 422 24.08 24.35 -70.96
C LEU A 422 24.41 22.87 -71.28
N TYR A 423 24.49 22.00 -70.25
CA TYR A 423 24.68 20.55 -70.37
C TYR A 423 23.67 19.82 -69.48
N PRO A 424 22.74 19.03 -70.03
CA PRO A 424 21.65 18.41 -69.28
C PRO A 424 22.20 17.42 -68.24
N ASN A 425 22.12 17.76 -66.95
CA ASN A 425 22.41 16.83 -65.87
C ASN A 425 21.19 15.91 -65.65
N ILE A 426 21.42 14.65 -65.26
CA ILE A 426 20.34 13.68 -65.00
C ILE A 426 19.42 14.17 -63.86
N TYR A 427 19.94 15.03 -62.98
CA TYR A 427 19.23 15.60 -61.83
C TYR A 427 18.32 16.80 -62.16
N ASP A 428 18.47 17.43 -63.34
CA ASP A 428 17.60 18.52 -63.84
C ASP A 428 16.48 18.02 -64.76
N LYS A 429 16.47 16.72 -65.06
CA LYS A 429 15.40 16.17 -65.89
C LYS A 429 14.09 16.29 -65.11
N PRO A 430 13.03 16.86 -65.71
CA PRO A 430 11.72 16.90 -65.08
C PRO A 430 11.30 15.47 -64.75
N ILE A 431 10.56 15.30 -63.67
CA ILE A 431 10.05 13.99 -63.31
C ILE A 431 9.12 13.55 -64.45
N LEU A 432 9.49 12.52 -65.21
CA LEU A 432 8.58 11.80 -66.11
C LEU A 432 7.58 11.06 -65.22
N SER A 433 6.60 11.81 -64.71
CA SER A 433 5.66 11.40 -63.68
C SER A 433 4.24 11.68 -64.14
N ALA A 434 3.30 10.83 -63.73
CA ALA A 434 1.87 11.04 -63.90
C ALA A 434 1.36 12.36 -63.26
N HIS A 435 2.17 12.98 -62.39
CA HIS A 435 1.88 14.23 -61.68
C HIS A 435 2.35 15.49 -62.44
N LYS A 436 2.79 15.36 -63.70
CA LYS A 436 3.17 16.51 -64.52
C LYS A 436 1.97 17.46 -64.68
N ASP A 437 2.23 18.77 -64.56
CA ASP A 437 1.25 19.86 -64.69
C ASP A 437 0.16 19.92 -63.59
N VAL A 438 0.25 19.09 -62.54
CA VAL A 438 -0.64 19.19 -61.37
C VAL A 438 -0.45 20.54 -60.66
N ASP A 439 0.77 21.05 -60.63
CA ASP A 439 1.10 22.38 -60.10
C ASP A 439 0.42 23.50 -60.90
N ALA A 440 0.44 23.42 -62.24
CA ALA A 440 -0.24 24.36 -63.11
C ALA A 440 -1.77 24.33 -62.91
N LEU A 441 -2.35 23.13 -62.74
CA LEU A 441 -3.77 22.97 -62.42
C LEU A 441 -4.12 23.60 -61.07
N LEU A 442 -3.35 23.32 -60.02
CA LEU A 442 -3.57 23.87 -58.68
C LEU A 442 -3.41 25.40 -58.64
N LEU A 443 -2.47 25.96 -59.40
CA LEU A 443 -2.35 27.40 -59.58
C LEU A 443 -3.57 27.99 -60.31
N SER A 444 -4.12 27.30 -61.31
CA SER A 444 -5.36 27.74 -61.98
C SER A 444 -6.56 27.77 -61.03
N PHE A 445 -6.70 26.77 -60.15
CA PHE A 445 -7.72 26.77 -59.09
C PHE A 445 -7.50 27.91 -58.10
N LEU A 446 -6.24 28.18 -57.74
CA LEU A 446 -5.90 29.29 -56.86
C LEU A 446 -6.32 30.63 -57.48
N ARG A 447 -6.00 30.84 -58.76
CA ARG A 447 -6.40 32.03 -59.51
C ARG A 447 -7.92 32.22 -59.52
N ALA A 448 -8.68 31.16 -59.77
CA ALA A 448 -10.14 31.18 -59.74
C ALA A 448 -10.70 31.47 -58.33
N SER A 449 -10.04 30.95 -57.29
CA SER A 449 -10.49 31.09 -55.90
C SER A 449 -10.25 32.47 -55.28
N ARG A 450 -9.43 33.35 -55.89
CA ARG A 450 -9.12 34.69 -55.37
C ARG A 450 -10.36 35.58 -55.20
N ALA A 451 -11.37 35.38 -56.04
CA ALA A 451 -12.66 36.09 -55.97
C ALA A 451 -13.71 35.38 -55.10
N SER A 452 -13.35 34.26 -54.44
CA SER A 452 -14.27 33.48 -53.62
C SER A 452 -14.63 34.20 -52.31
N ARG A 453 -15.85 33.95 -51.82
CA ARG A 453 -16.33 34.42 -50.50
C ARG A 453 -15.50 33.86 -49.34
N ARG A 454 -14.73 32.79 -49.56
CA ARG A 454 -13.83 32.18 -48.56
C ARG A 454 -12.43 32.03 -49.17
N PRO A 455 -11.59 33.08 -49.13
CA PRO A 455 -10.24 33.01 -49.68
C PRO A 455 -9.38 32.04 -48.87
N LYS A 456 -8.55 31.26 -49.55
CA LYS A 456 -7.54 30.40 -48.92
C LYS A 456 -6.36 31.25 -48.44
N HIS A 457 -5.70 30.83 -47.36
CA HIS A 457 -4.48 31.48 -46.89
C HIS A 457 -3.29 31.02 -47.74
N VAL A 458 -2.76 31.90 -48.59
CA VAL A 458 -1.66 31.58 -49.50
C VAL A 458 -0.33 32.06 -48.93
N LEU A 459 0.71 31.25 -49.08
CA LEU A 459 2.08 31.62 -48.74
C LEU A 459 3.09 30.96 -49.67
N ASN A 460 4.27 31.56 -49.76
CA ASN A 460 5.40 31.05 -50.53
C ASN A 460 6.52 30.62 -49.59
N VAL A 461 7.18 29.52 -49.94
CA VAL A 461 8.41 29.03 -49.30
C VAL A 461 9.53 29.03 -50.32
N ARG A 462 10.65 29.67 -49.98
CA ARG A 462 11.89 29.61 -50.77
C ARG A 462 12.93 28.81 -49.99
N PHE A 463 13.47 27.78 -50.61
CA PHE A 463 14.69 27.13 -50.17
C PHE A 463 15.90 27.93 -50.67
N GLU A 464 17.09 27.60 -50.17
CA GLU A 464 18.32 28.27 -50.61
C GLU A 464 18.64 28.03 -52.10
N HIS A 465 18.17 26.93 -52.68
CA HIS A 465 18.28 26.65 -54.12
C HIS A 465 17.13 27.22 -54.96
N SER A 466 16.14 27.88 -54.35
CA SER A 466 14.98 28.44 -55.04
C SER A 466 15.32 29.76 -55.73
N GLY A 467 15.71 29.70 -57.00
CA GLY A 467 16.03 30.88 -57.82
C GLY A 467 14.92 31.33 -58.78
N ALA A 468 13.85 30.54 -58.95
CA ALA A 468 12.78 30.89 -59.89
C ALA A 468 11.97 32.12 -59.45
N ALA A 469 11.36 32.79 -60.45
CA ALA A 469 10.35 33.80 -60.22
C ALA A 469 9.09 33.15 -59.64
N LEU A 470 8.42 33.84 -58.71
CA LEU A 470 7.14 33.36 -58.19
C LEU A 470 6.02 33.53 -59.24
N PRO A 471 5.12 32.55 -59.36
CA PRO A 471 3.99 32.62 -60.28
C PRO A 471 3.09 33.81 -59.92
N PRO A 472 2.44 34.45 -60.89
CA PRO A 472 1.61 35.63 -60.65
C PRO A 472 0.49 35.37 -59.63
N GLU A 473 0.02 34.12 -59.54
CA GLU A 473 -1.02 33.68 -58.62
C GLU A 473 -0.62 33.76 -57.15
N THR A 474 0.67 33.65 -56.81
CA THR A 474 1.17 33.67 -55.42
C THR A 474 2.15 34.81 -55.13
N ARG A 475 2.60 35.55 -56.15
CA ARG A 475 3.63 36.60 -56.05
C ARG A 475 3.33 37.68 -55.01
N ALA A 476 2.05 38.00 -54.80
CA ALA A 476 1.63 39.05 -53.86
C ALA A 476 1.56 38.58 -52.39
N ASP A 477 1.66 37.27 -52.12
CA ASP A 477 1.51 36.74 -50.76
C ASP A 477 2.85 36.63 -50.02
N ARG A 478 2.74 36.34 -48.71
CA ARG A 478 3.90 36.25 -47.81
C ARG A 478 4.88 35.19 -48.27
N THR A 479 6.15 35.55 -48.26
CA THR A 479 7.25 34.64 -48.61
C THR A 479 8.12 34.38 -47.39
N PHE A 480 8.44 33.11 -47.14
CA PHE A 480 9.32 32.67 -46.05
C PHE A 480 10.56 32.00 -46.65
N VAL A 481 11.75 32.41 -46.19
CA VAL A 481 13.01 31.81 -46.62
C VAL A 481 13.42 30.73 -45.61
N LEU A 482 13.46 29.47 -46.03
CA LEU A 482 13.90 28.37 -45.18
C LEU A 482 15.43 28.17 -45.28
N LEU A 483 16.17 28.05 -44.18
CA LEU A 483 15.72 27.88 -42.77
C LEU A 483 15.57 29.17 -41.95
N GLN A 484 15.92 30.33 -42.50
CA GLN A 484 15.99 31.61 -41.76
C GLN A 484 14.66 32.01 -41.09
N ASP A 485 13.55 31.86 -41.81
CA ASP A 485 12.21 32.20 -41.37
C ASP A 485 11.45 31.00 -40.79
N TRP A 486 12.14 29.91 -40.42
CA TRP A 486 11.49 28.69 -39.92
C TRP A 486 10.46 28.95 -38.82
N HIS A 487 10.85 29.72 -37.80
CA HIS A 487 9.99 30.07 -36.68
C HIS A 487 8.77 30.90 -37.12
N LYS A 488 8.94 31.77 -38.12
CA LYS A 488 7.86 32.60 -38.66
C LYS A 488 6.87 31.78 -39.49
N LEU A 489 7.38 30.82 -40.28
CA LEU A 489 6.55 29.88 -41.05
C LEU A 489 5.67 29.03 -40.12
N VAL A 490 6.28 28.42 -39.10
CA VAL A 490 5.56 27.57 -38.13
C VAL A 490 4.51 28.39 -37.37
N ALA A 491 4.86 29.58 -36.91
CA ALA A 491 3.91 30.46 -36.22
C ALA A 491 2.73 30.85 -37.13
N TYR A 492 2.99 31.09 -38.42
CA TYR A 492 1.97 31.42 -39.41
C TYR A 492 1.03 30.24 -39.68
N LEU A 493 1.57 29.02 -39.83
CA LEU A 493 0.78 27.82 -40.09
C LEU A 493 -0.03 27.35 -38.87
N SER A 494 0.50 27.51 -37.67
CA SER A 494 -0.08 26.88 -36.46
C SER A 494 -0.95 27.79 -35.61
N LYS A 495 -0.91 29.12 -35.81
CA LYS A 495 -1.64 30.15 -35.04
C LYS A 495 -1.75 29.89 -33.51
N ASN A 496 -0.79 29.19 -32.87
CA ASN A 496 -0.60 29.04 -31.40
C ASN A 496 0.32 27.86 -30.95
N LEU A 497 1.05 27.17 -31.83
CA LEU A 497 2.05 26.19 -31.37
C LEU A 497 3.38 26.88 -31.08
N LEU A 498 3.90 26.69 -29.86
CA LEU A 498 5.26 27.13 -29.50
C LEU A 498 6.27 26.41 -30.42
N PRO A 499 7.13 27.14 -31.16
CA PRO A 499 8.13 26.50 -32.00
C PRO A 499 9.06 25.60 -31.16
N LYS A 500 9.16 24.31 -31.50
CA LYS A 500 10.21 23.43 -30.96
C LYS A 500 11.58 24.03 -31.30
N ARG A 501 12.43 24.20 -30.28
CA ARG A 501 13.62 25.07 -30.34
C ARG A 501 14.71 24.65 -31.34
N HIS A 502 14.77 23.42 -31.87
CA HIS A 502 15.82 23.04 -32.84
C HIS A 502 15.40 21.92 -33.80
N ILE A 503 15.39 22.19 -35.11
CA ILE A 503 15.10 21.22 -36.19
C ILE A 503 16.06 20.02 -36.15
N MET A 504 17.34 20.26 -35.82
CA MET A 504 18.40 19.23 -35.80
C MET A 504 18.25 18.14 -34.72
N ARG A 505 17.31 18.27 -33.78
CA ARG A 505 17.14 17.28 -32.70
C ARG A 505 16.47 15.99 -33.14
N THR A 506 15.72 16.00 -34.24
CA THR A 506 14.95 14.84 -34.68
C THR A 506 15.55 14.23 -35.94
N GLU A 507 15.40 12.92 -36.11
CA GLU A 507 15.93 12.22 -37.29
C GLU A 507 15.39 12.80 -38.60
N ARG A 508 14.10 13.12 -38.63
CA ARG A 508 13.45 13.75 -39.80
C ARG A 508 13.93 15.18 -40.04
N GLY A 509 14.25 15.91 -38.98
CA GLY A 509 14.83 17.25 -39.11
C GLY A 509 16.26 17.23 -39.64
N ARG A 510 17.05 16.22 -39.26
CA ARG A 510 18.38 15.96 -39.85
C ARG A 510 18.26 15.58 -41.33
N ASP A 511 17.36 14.66 -41.69
CA ASP A 511 17.10 14.27 -43.09
C ASP A 511 16.67 15.47 -43.96
N LEU A 512 15.78 16.33 -43.45
CA LEU A 512 15.39 17.56 -44.15
C LEU A 512 16.60 18.46 -44.42
N ILE A 513 17.46 18.68 -43.42
CA ILE A 513 18.63 19.55 -43.55
C ILE A 513 19.66 18.96 -44.50
N GLU A 514 19.88 17.64 -44.44
CA GLU A 514 20.76 16.91 -45.36
C GLU A 514 20.29 17.06 -46.81
N LYS A 515 19.00 16.82 -47.08
CA LYS A 515 18.41 16.96 -48.42
C LYS A 515 18.47 18.39 -48.93
N LEU A 516 18.21 19.39 -48.09
CA LEU A 516 18.34 20.80 -48.45
C LEU A 516 19.80 21.18 -48.77
N THR A 517 20.75 20.68 -47.99
CA THR A 517 22.19 20.92 -48.21
C THR A 517 22.64 20.27 -49.51
N ARG A 518 22.25 19.02 -49.76
CA ARG A 518 22.54 18.31 -51.01
C ARG A 518 21.93 19.02 -52.23
N ALA A 519 20.68 19.46 -52.15
CA ALA A 519 20.04 20.19 -53.24
C ALA A 519 20.71 21.55 -53.49
N LYS A 520 21.13 22.24 -52.43
CA LYS A 520 21.92 23.48 -52.55
C LYS A 520 23.24 23.23 -53.29
N GLU A 521 23.99 22.19 -52.95
CA GLU A 521 25.28 21.90 -53.60
C GLU A 521 25.11 21.53 -55.07
N LEU A 522 24.07 20.77 -55.41
CA LEU A 522 23.87 20.24 -56.75
C LEU A 522 23.11 21.17 -57.70
N LEU A 523 22.23 22.04 -57.18
CA LEU A 523 21.39 22.94 -57.99
C LEU A 523 21.87 24.40 -57.99
N ARG A 524 22.83 24.78 -57.12
CA ARG A 524 23.37 26.14 -57.10
C ARG A 524 24.44 26.28 -58.17
N VAL A 525 24.11 26.95 -59.27
CA VAL A 525 25.12 27.45 -60.22
C VAL A 525 25.98 28.53 -59.57
N LYS A 526 27.29 28.40 -59.76
CA LYS A 526 28.28 29.48 -59.63
C LYS A 526 27.90 30.63 -60.57
N SER A 527 27.08 31.56 -60.10
CA SER A 527 26.74 32.79 -60.84
C SER A 527 27.96 33.64 -61.19
N ASP A 528 29.08 33.45 -60.49
CA ASP A 528 30.29 34.27 -60.65
C ASP A 528 31.20 33.81 -61.80
N GLU A 529 31.12 32.54 -62.26
CA GLU A 529 31.97 32.04 -63.36
C GLU A 529 31.34 32.23 -64.76
N ALA A 530 30.03 32.45 -64.86
CA ALA A 530 29.34 32.62 -66.14
C ALA A 530 29.39 34.07 -66.66
N ILE A 531 29.37 35.06 -65.76
CA ILE A 531 29.46 36.49 -66.13
C ILE A 531 30.88 36.84 -66.62
N GLU A 532 31.92 36.27 -65.99
CA GLU A 532 33.31 36.46 -66.45
C GLU A 532 33.60 35.86 -67.83
N LYS A 533 32.86 34.81 -68.25
CA LYS A 533 33.11 34.12 -69.52
C LYS A 533 32.35 34.74 -70.70
N CYS A 534 31.21 35.39 -70.46
CA CYS A 534 30.48 36.11 -71.51
C CYS A 534 31.10 37.48 -71.84
N GLU A 535 31.68 38.19 -70.86
CA GLU A 535 32.42 39.44 -71.14
C GLU A 535 33.74 39.19 -71.88
N LYS A 536 34.48 38.11 -71.54
CA LYS A 536 35.73 37.76 -72.23
C LYS A 536 35.52 37.42 -73.71
N ASN A 537 34.42 36.73 -74.05
CA ASN A 537 34.15 36.33 -75.44
C ASN A 537 33.56 37.46 -76.32
N ALA A 538 33.03 38.54 -75.74
CA ALA A 538 32.56 39.70 -76.49
C ALA A 538 33.70 40.66 -76.87
N PHE A 539 34.78 40.69 -76.09
CA PHE A 539 35.98 41.50 -76.36
C PHE A 539 37.00 40.82 -77.29
N GLU A 540 36.96 39.50 -77.45
CA GLU A 540 37.91 38.78 -78.32
C GLU A 540 37.50 38.69 -79.81
N LYS A 541 36.33 39.20 -80.21
CA LYS A 541 35.88 39.21 -81.62
C LYS A 541 36.11 40.53 -82.38
N LYS A 542 37.03 41.39 -81.91
CA LYS A 542 37.41 42.63 -82.63
C LYS A 542 38.87 42.75 -83.04
N ILE A 543 39.66 41.69 -82.97
CA ILE A 543 41.00 41.65 -83.58
C ILE A 543 41.22 40.28 -84.24
N LEU A 544 40.66 40.13 -85.44
CA LEU A 544 41.30 39.59 -86.65
C LEU A 544 40.24 39.52 -87.77
N LEU A 545 40.51 40.31 -88.82
CA LEU A 545 39.73 40.69 -90.01
C LEU A 545 38.67 41.78 -89.83
#